data_AF-A0A086MEZ9-F1
#
_entry.id   AF-A0A086MEZ9-F1
#
_cell.length_a   1.000
_cell.length_b   1.000
_cell.length_c   1.000
_cell.angle_alpha   90.00
_cell.angle_beta   90.00
_cell.angle_gamma   90.00
#
_symmetry.space_group_name_H-M   'P 1'
#
loop_
_entity.id
_entity.type
_entity.pdbx_description
1 polymer ?
#
loop_
_entity_poly.entity_id
_entity_poly.type
_entity_poly.pdbx_seq_one_letter_code
_entity_poly.pdbx_strand_id
1 'polypeptide(L)'
;MSLPDEIPPVTSFVQEEMVDGATQTLAARLSRLPPIVLLRLLAFMHLVEDPAAMKAALDITPSGSMRLTLDTAVTPSPANRH
;
A
#
# COMPACT_ATOMS: atom_id res chain seq x y z
N MET A 1 23.45 32.28 -17.16
CA MET A 1 24.00 31.04 -16.59
C MET A 1 23.40 30.90 -15.21
N SER A 2 22.30 30.15 -15.07
CA SER A 2 21.66 29.90 -13.76
C SER A 2 22.54 28.91 -12.99
N LEU A 3 22.89 29.23 -11.73
CA LEU A 3 23.61 28.30 -10.85
C LEU A 3 22.77 27.02 -10.67
N PRO A 4 23.39 25.83 -10.57
CA PRO A 4 22.65 24.63 -10.21
C PRO A 4 22.14 24.78 -8.77
N ASP A 5 20.85 24.50 -8.57
CA ASP A 5 20.25 24.26 -7.25
C ASP A 5 20.91 23.02 -6.64
N GLU A 6 22.11 23.18 -6.07
CA GLU A 6 22.71 22.16 -5.21
C GLU A 6 21.97 22.20 -3.88
N ILE A 7 21.03 21.27 -3.70
CA ILE A 7 20.42 20.98 -2.41
C ILE A 7 21.58 20.72 -1.42
N PRO A 8 21.74 21.53 -0.36
CA PRO A 8 22.88 21.39 0.52
C PRO A 8 22.94 19.98 1.13
N PRO A 9 24.13 19.37 1.27
CA PRO A 9 24.28 17.98 1.69
C PRO A 9 23.62 17.67 3.04
N VAL A 10 23.53 18.68 3.92
CA VAL A 10 22.84 18.60 5.21
C VAL A 10 21.33 18.44 5.05
N THR A 11 20.71 19.11 4.07
CA THR A 11 19.28 18.95 3.81
C THR A 11 18.94 17.59 3.21
N SER A 12 19.83 17.02 2.39
CA SER A 12 19.68 15.64 1.89
C SER A 12 19.75 14.63 3.03
N PHE A 13 20.74 14.76 3.93
CA PHE A 13 20.90 13.88 5.08
C PHE A 13 19.69 13.93 6.03
N VAL A 14 19.20 15.13 6.34
CA VAL A 14 18.03 15.28 7.22
C VAL A 14 16.78 14.69 6.57
N GLN A 15 16.61 14.82 5.26
CA GLN A 15 15.49 14.19 4.54
C GLN A 15 15.56 12.66 4.61
N GLU A 16 16.74 12.07 4.39
CA GLU A 16 16.93 10.62 4.50
C GLU A 16 16.61 10.11 5.92
N GLU A 17 17.14 10.76 6.95
CA GLU A 17 16.88 10.38 8.35
C GLU A 17 15.38 10.49 8.70
N MET A 18 14.70 11.52 8.20
CA MET A 18 13.25 11.69 8.37
C MET A 18 12.46 10.58 7.67
N VAL A 19 12.87 10.19 6.46
CA VAL A 19 12.24 9.10 5.70
C VAL A 19 12.43 7.77 6.42
N ASP A 20 13.63 7.50 6.93
CA ASP A 20 13.93 6.28 7.68
C ASP A 20 13.12 6.20 8.97
N GLY A 21 13.07 7.30 9.74
CA GLY A 21 12.26 7.40 10.95
C GLY A 21 10.76 7.21 10.69
N ALA A 22 10.24 7.81 9.62
CA ALA A 22 8.86 7.63 9.21
C ALA A 22 8.59 6.18 8.79
N THR A 23 9.50 5.56 8.05
CA THR A 23 9.41 4.17 7.57
C THR A 23 9.38 3.18 8.73
N GLN A 24 10.31 3.32 9.69
CA GLN A 24 10.32 2.48 10.90
C GLN A 24 9.03 2.63 11.71
N THR A 25 8.55 3.87 11.86
CA THR A 25 7.31 4.15 12.60
C THR A 25 6.11 3.49 11.91
N LEU A 26 5.99 3.63 10.60
CA LEU A 26 4.94 3.00 9.80
C LEU A 26 5.01 1.47 9.90
N ALA A 27 6.18 0.87 9.72
CA ALA A 27 6.38 -0.57 9.83
C ALA A 27 5.96 -1.10 11.21
N ALA A 28 6.34 -0.40 12.28
CA ALA A 28 5.96 -0.77 13.65
C ALA A 28 4.46 -0.62 13.94
N ARG A 29 3.74 0.25 13.22
CA ARG A 29 2.29 0.40 13.32
C ARG A 29 1.56 -0.64 12.50
N LEU A 30 2.01 -0.90 11.28
CA LEU A 30 1.44 -1.91 10.39
C LEU A 30 1.54 -3.30 11.01
N SER A 31 2.65 -3.65 11.65
CA SER A 31 2.82 -4.96 12.32
C SER A 31 1.85 -5.21 13.47
N ARG A 32 1.22 -4.16 14.02
CA ARG A 32 0.22 -4.26 15.10
C ARG A 32 -1.21 -4.34 14.58
N LEU A 33 -1.42 -4.19 13.28
CA LEU A 33 -2.76 -4.25 12.71
C LEU A 33 -3.25 -5.70 12.64
N PRO A 34 -4.55 -5.94 12.84
CA PRO A 34 -5.13 -7.25 12.60
C PRO A 34 -4.91 -7.69 11.14
N PRO A 35 -4.74 -9.00 10.86
CA PRO A 35 -4.51 -9.51 9.50
C PRO A 35 -5.55 -9.03 8.48
N ILE A 36 -6.82 -8.94 8.88
CA ILE A 36 -7.90 -8.46 8.02
C ILE A 36 -7.72 -6.98 7.60
N VAL A 37 -7.11 -6.15 8.44
CA VAL A 37 -6.85 -4.74 8.13
C VAL A 37 -5.67 -4.61 7.18
N LEU A 38 -4.63 -5.43 7.35
CA LEU A 38 -3.48 -5.50 6.43
C LEU A 38 -3.92 -5.91 5.02
N LEU A 39 -4.77 -6.94 4.91
CA LEU A 39 -5.34 -7.36 3.62
C LEU A 39 -6.14 -6.26 2.94
N ARG A 40 -6.92 -5.48 3.71
CA ARG A 40 -7.67 -4.33 3.18
C ARG A 40 -6.75 -3.21 2.70
N LEU A 41 -5.70 -2.90 3.45
CA LEU A 41 -4.68 -1.92 3.05
C LEU A 41 -3.97 -2.34 1.76
N LEU A 42 -3.59 -3.61 1.64
CA LEU A 42 -3.00 -4.17 0.42
C LEU A 42 -3.95 -4.06 -0.77
N ALA A 43 -5.22 -4.45 -0.60
CA ALA A 43 -6.24 -4.33 -1.65
C ALA A 43 -6.45 -2.87 -2.07
N PHE A 44 -6.46 -1.94 -1.10
CA PHE A 44 -6.58 -0.51 -1.37
C PHE A 44 -5.39 0.05 -2.16
N MET A 45 -4.15 -0.31 -1.77
CA MET A 45 -2.96 0.11 -2.51
C MET A 45 -2.98 -0.41 -3.96
N HIS A 46 -3.36 -1.68 -4.16
CA HIS A 46 -3.50 -2.25 -5.49
C HIS A 46 -4.58 -1.55 -6.33
N LEU A 47 -5.70 -1.16 -5.72
CA LEU A 47 -6.75 -0.39 -6.41
C LEU A 47 -6.25 1.01 -6.83
N VAL A 48 -5.39 1.64 -6.04
CA VAL A 48 -4.81 2.94 -6.41
C VAL A 48 -3.79 2.79 -7.53
N GLU A 49 -2.99 1.72 -7.53
CA GLU A 49 -1.96 1.46 -8.55
C GLU A 49 -2.54 1.03 -9.91
N ASP A 50 -3.48 0.10 -9.91
CA ASP A 50 -4.18 -0.35 -11.12
C ASP A 50 -5.68 -0.57 -10.82
N PRO A 51 -6.49 0.50 -10.92
CA PRO A 51 -7.92 0.41 -10.65
C PRO A 51 -8.65 -0.55 -11.61
N ALA A 52 -8.07 -0.86 -12.77
CA ALA A 52 -8.67 -1.80 -13.73
C ALA A 52 -8.39 -3.28 -13.37
N ALA A 53 -7.39 -3.56 -12.53
CA ALA A 53 -7.04 -4.90 -12.09
C ALA A 53 -7.91 -5.44 -10.94
N MET A 54 -8.72 -4.59 -10.29
CA MET A 54 -9.60 -4.99 -9.20
C MET A 54 -11.03 -5.19 -9.71
N LYS A 55 -11.52 -6.42 -9.63
CA LYS A 55 -12.94 -6.74 -9.87
C LYS A 55 -13.63 -6.85 -8.52
N ALA A 56 -14.74 -6.13 -8.37
CA ALA A 56 -15.59 -6.24 -7.20
C ALA A 56 -16.90 -6.91 -7.59
N ALA A 57 -17.26 -8.00 -6.90
CA ALA A 57 -18.56 -8.64 -6.99
C ALA A 57 -19.31 -8.46 -5.67
N LEU A 58 -20.54 -7.98 -5.75
CA LEU A 58 -21.41 -7.82 -4.60
C LEU A 58 -22.58 -8.80 -4.71
N ASP A 59 -22.59 -9.81 -3.86
CA ASP A 59 -23.68 -10.77 -3.77
C ASP A 59 -24.59 -10.39 -2.61
N ILE A 60 -25.87 -10.19 -2.91
CA ILE A 60 -26.92 -9.99 -1.91
C ILE A 60 -27.85 -11.19 -1.97
N THR A 61 -27.84 -11.97 -0.90
CA THR A 61 -28.71 -13.15 -0.78
C THR A 61 -30.15 -12.74 -0.47
N PRO A 62 -31.17 -13.57 -0.79
CA PRO A 62 -32.56 -13.30 -0.45
C PRO A 62 -32.84 -13.16 1.06
N SER A 63 -31.95 -13.68 1.91
CA SER A 63 -32.00 -13.50 3.37
C SER A 63 -31.45 -12.15 3.84
N GLY A 64 -30.99 -11.30 2.91
CA GLY A 64 -30.39 -9.99 3.22
C GLY A 64 -28.91 -10.04 3.59
N SER A 65 -28.27 -11.22 3.57
CA SER A 65 -26.81 -11.30 3.76
C SER A 65 -26.10 -10.71 2.55
N MET A 66 -25.11 -9.86 2.81
CA MET A 66 -24.28 -9.19 1.80
C MET A 66 -22.86 -9.76 1.83
N ARG A 67 -22.31 -10.09 0.66
CA ARG A 67 -20.93 -10.54 0.47
C ARG A 67 -20.28 -9.68 -0.59
N LEU A 68 -19.21 -8.98 -0.22
CA LEU A 68 -18.36 -8.27 -1.17
C LEU A 68 -17.10 -9.13 -1.40
N THR A 69 -16.93 -9.57 -2.64
CA THR A 69 -15.75 -10.30 -3.11
C THR A 69 -14.88 -9.33 -3.90
N LEU A 70 -13.62 -9.20 -3.52
CA LEU A 70 -12.63 -8.43 -4.25
C LEU A 70 -11.66 -9.41 -4.91
N ASP A 71 -11.82 -9.57 -6.22
CA ASP A 71 -10.91 -10.37 -7.04
C ASP A 71 -9.82 -9.47 -7.58
N THR A 72 -8.59 -9.72 -7.14
CA THR A 72 -7.41 -9.06 -7.70
C THR A 72 -6.81 -10.00 -8.75
N ALA A 73 -6.64 -9.54 -9.99
CA ALA A 73 -6.03 -10.31 -11.06
C ALA A 73 -4.49 -10.38 -10.91
N VAL A 74 -3.99 -10.52 -9.68
CA VAL A 74 -2.56 -10.56 -9.39
C VAL A 74 -2.08 -11.98 -9.66
N THR A 75 -1.42 -12.20 -10.80
CA THR A 75 -0.47 -13.30 -10.90
C THR A 75 0.58 -13.09 -9.81
N PRO A 76 0.77 -14.02 -8.86
CA PRO A 76 1.76 -13.84 -7.82
C PRO A 76 3.13 -13.67 -8.48
N SER A 77 3.73 -12.49 -8.32
CA SER A 77 5.09 -12.26 -8.74
C SER A 77 5.99 -13.27 -8.01
N PRO A 78 6.89 -13.99 -8.72
CA PRO A 78 7.80 -14.94 -8.08
C PRO A 78 8.72 -14.27 -7.05
N ALA A 79 8.81 -12.93 -7.03
CA ALA A 79 9.55 -12.17 -6.04
C ALA A 79 8.92 -12.17 -4.63
N ASN A 80 7.64 -12.51 -4.49
CA ASN A 80 6.91 -12.48 -3.21
C ASN A 80 6.53 -13.88 -2.68
N ARG A 81 7.28 -14.93 -3.05
CA ARG A 81 7.20 -16.22 -2.35
C ARG A 81 8.06 -16.16 -1.08
N HIS A 82 7.42 -15.94 0.06
CA HIS A 82 7.98 -16.22 1.37
C HIS A 82 7.39 -17.51 1.93
#